data_AF-A0A2K9P9C7-F1
#
_entry.id   AF-A0A2K9P9C7-F1
#
_cell.length_a   1.000
_cell.length_b   1.000
_cell.length_c   1.000
_cell.angle_alpha   90.00
_cell.angle_beta   90.00
_cell.angle_gamma   90.00
#
_symmetry.space_group_name_H-M   'P 1'
#
loop_
_entity.id
_entity.type
_entity.pdbx_description
1 polymer ?
#
loop_
_entity_poly.entity_id
_entity_poly.type
_entity_poly.pdbx_seq_one_letter_code
_entity_poly.pdbx_strand_id
1 'polypeptide(L)'
;MYTYSGYTIYPTTVKGIGVSFNSATSANKKTMPAWPTIDVLYSSLPGYNVDMWVTIRVWKTPEFTYQTNAINFTGPDFDMVVQANGGNTIGTCPEDRLDDRTCLYFQRTLIGSAQFISGTCQLTNPAQVVDMGALSTADLNNAPWVDASFSLNCPTAYGYGGSVHNATDNYDVENGSKSGNNTKNNTVKIEILPYTPIVDKENGVMSVDSGGAEGVGIQLAWGKAGEQQSTPINPVKLGEATNISTLNSNFSNGPYNYGSNASSSQDNVINMAARFVRTAGDFSAGPVHGAVEVMASYE
;
A
#
# COMPACT_ATOMS: atom_id res chain seq x y z
N MET A 1 12.96 -0.82 -18.05
CA MET A 1 13.70 0.28 -17.41
C MET A 1 12.74 1.45 -17.25
N TYR A 2 12.71 2.08 -16.09
CA TYR A 2 11.79 3.20 -15.80
C TYR A 2 12.58 4.47 -15.48
N THR A 3 11.94 5.63 -15.62
CA THR A 3 12.47 6.90 -15.15
C THR A 3 11.42 7.59 -14.30
N TYR A 4 11.77 8.02 -13.09
CA TYR A 4 10.87 8.73 -12.19
C TYR A 4 11.65 9.79 -11.40
N SER A 5 11.16 11.03 -11.39
CA SER A 5 11.77 12.15 -10.64
C SER A 5 13.29 12.30 -10.87
N GLY A 6 13.74 12.09 -12.11
CA GLY A 6 15.16 12.17 -12.48
C GLY A 6 16.01 10.95 -12.11
N TYR A 7 15.43 9.89 -11.57
CA TYR A 7 16.11 8.62 -11.30
C TYR A 7 15.90 7.64 -12.44
N THR A 8 16.99 6.98 -12.87
CA THR A 8 16.89 5.78 -13.72
C THR A 8 16.72 4.57 -12.82
N ILE A 9 15.66 3.80 -13.08
CA ILE A 9 15.26 2.64 -12.30
C ILE A 9 15.51 1.40 -13.15
N TYR A 10 16.49 0.61 -12.71
CA TYR A 10 16.87 -0.65 -13.32
C TYR A 10 15.99 -1.78 -12.80
N PRO A 11 15.60 -2.74 -13.65
CA PRO A 11 14.84 -3.90 -13.22
C PRO A 11 15.68 -4.79 -12.31
N THR A 12 15.00 -5.59 -11.49
CA THR A 12 15.61 -6.66 -10.68
C THR A 12 15.12 -8.02 -11.15
N THR A 13 15.57 -9.10 -10.51
CA THR A 13 15.02 -10.46 -10.70
C THR A 13 13.54 -10.58 -10.34
N VAL A 14 12.99 -9.65 -9.57
CA VAL A 14 11.56 -9.60 -9.24
C VAL A 14 10.86 -8.56 -10.10
N LYS A 15 9.91 -9.03 -10.94
CA LYS A 15 9.08 -8.15 -11.76
C LYS A 15 8.30 -7.17 -10.87
N GLY A 16 8.30 -5.89 -11.23
CA GLY A 16 7.67 -4.87 -10.41
C GLY A 16 8.56 -4.23 -9.35
N ILE A 17 9.78 -4.74 -9.15
CA ILE A 17 10.77 -4.17 -8.25
C ILE A 17 11.94 -3.64 -9.06
N GLY A 18 12.29 -2.39 -8.80
CA GLY A 18 13.39 -1.71 -9.44
C GLY A 18 14.36 -1.11 -8.44
N VAL A 19 15.57 -0.81 -8.91
CA VAL A 19 16.62 -0.22 -8.09
C VAL A 19 17.28 0.94 -8.83
N SER A 20 17.68 1.98 -8.11
CA SER A 20 18.43 3.10 -8.68
C SER A 20 19.67 3.38 -7.85
N PHE A 21 20.75 3.74 -8.54
CA PHE A 21 22.05 4.04 -7.95
C PHE A 21 22.45 5.44 -8.33
N ASN A 22 22.83 6.22 -7.33
CA ASN A 22 23.23 7.61 -7.53
C ASN A 22 24.42 7.92 -6.64
N SER A 23 25.31 8.77 -7.12
CA SER A 23 26.32 9.39 -6.25
C SER A 23 25.63 10.20 -5.14
N ALA A 24 26.03 9.96 -3.89
CA ALA A 24 25.51 10.68 -2.72
C ALA A 24 26.22 12.02 -2.47
N THR A 25 27.40 12.23 -3.05
CA THR A 25 28.20 13.47 -2.87
C THR A 25 28.04 14.49 -4.00
N SER A 26 27.64 14.06 -5.20
CA SER A 26 27.46 15.00 -6.31
C SER A 26 26.25 15.91 -6.06
N ALA A 27 26.42 17.23 -6.26
CA ALA A 27 25.34 18.21 -6.12
C ALA A 27 24.10 17.85 -6.98
N ASN A 28 24.30 17.11 -8.07
CA ASN A 28 23.26 16.68 -9.00
C ASN A 28 22.77 15.23 -8.78
N LYS A 29 23.23 14.53 -7.74
CA LYS A 29 22.91 13.11 -7.48
C LYS A 29 23.03 12.24 -8.74
N LYS A 30 24.17 12.37 -9.43
CA LYS A 30 24.46 11.74 -10.72
C LYS A 30 24.05 10.27 -10.70
N THR A 31 23.22 9.86 -11.67
CA THR A 31 22.85 8.46 -11.85
C THR A 31 24.07 7.64 -12.26
N MET A 32 24.22 6.50 -11.62
CA MET A 32 25.24 5.53 -11.98
C MET A 32 24.65 4.53 -12.99
N PRO A 33 25.34 4.26 -14.10
CA PRO A 33 24.93 3.27 -15.08
C PRO A 33 25.04 1.85 -14.52
N ALA A 34 24.16 0.96 -14.96
CA ALA A 34 24.32 -0.48 -14.76
C ALA A 34 25.19 -1.07 -15.89
N TRP A 35 25.92 -2.15 -15.58
CA TRP A 35 26.69 -2.91 -16.58
C TRP A 35 25.80 -3.29 -17.78
N PRO A 36 26.28 -3.18 -19.03
CA PRO A 36 27.68 -2.96 -19.45
C PRO A 36 28.13 -1.51 -19.58
N THR A 37 27.32 -0.56 -19.15
CA THR A 37 27.72 0.85 -19.18
C THR A 37 28.49 1.18 -17.91
N ILE A 38 29.67 1.78 -18.05
CA ILE A 38 30.59 2.06 -16.95
C ILE A 38 30.63 3.57 -16.67
N ASP A 39 30.71 3.95 -15.39
CA ASP A 39 31.05 5.32 -15.02
C ASP A 39 32.52 5.44 -14.63
N VAL A 40 33.16 6.52 -15.10
CA VAL A 40 34.58 6.79 -14.88
C VAL A 40 34.75 7.84 -13.80
N LEU A 41 35.43 7.46 -12.72
CA LEU A 41 35.92 8.41 -11.72
C LEU A 41 37.36 8.82 -12.07
N TYR A 42 37.59 10.12 -12.17
CA TYR A 42 38.94 10.64 -12.38
C TYR A 42 39.65 10.85 -11.05
N SER A 43 40.87 10.30 -10.91
CA SER A 43 41.78 10.66 -9.83
C SER A 43 42.82 11.67 -10.32
N SER A 44 42.90 12.83 -9.67
CA SER A 44 43.75 13.95 -10.10
C SER A 44 45.08 14.08 -9.36
N LEU A 45 45.31 13.32 -8.27
CA LEU A 45 46.50 13.51 -7.42
C LEU A 45 47.11 12.18 -6.94
N PRO A 46 48.46 12.04 -6.97
CA PRO A 46 49.15 10.92 -6.33
C PRO A 46 48.87 10.88 -4.82
N GLY A 47 48.56 9.69 -4.29
CA GLY A 47 48.41 9.48 -2.84
C GLY A 47 47.04 9.81 -2.22
N TYR A 48 46.01 10.07 -3.04
CA TYR A 48 44.63 10.22 -2.57
C TYR A 48 43.87 8.90 -2.60
N ASN A 49 43.11 8.62 -1.53
CA ASN A 49 42.08 7.58 -1.55
C ASN A 49 40.92 8.06 -2.42
N VAL A 50 40.45 7.19 -3.31
CA VAL A 50 39.17 7.40 -3.99
C VAL A 50 38.10 6.87 -3.05
N ASP A 51 37.26 7.76 -2.53
CA ASP A 51 36.09 7.41 -1.75
C ASP A 51 34.83 7.66 -2.59
N MET A 52 33.88 6.75 -2.51
CA MET A 52 32.59 6.90 -3.17
C MET A 52 31.46 6.65 -2.19
N TRP A 53 30.53 7.60 -2.15
CA TRP A 53 29.29 7.47 -1.42
C TRP A 53 28.16 7.26 -2.41
N VAL A 54 27.37 6.23 -2.19
CA VAL A 54 26.23 5.89 -3.05
C VAL A 54 24.93 5.98 -2.28
N THR A 55 23.89 6.43 -2.97
CA THR A 55 22.52 6.27 -2.51
C THR A 55 21.85 5.21 -3.38
N ILE A 56 21.43 4.14 -2.73
CA ILE A 56 20.66 3.06 -3.32
C ILE A 56 19.19 3.30 -2.97
N ARG A 57 18.29 3.18 -3.94
CA ARG A 57 16.84 3.22 -3.69
C ARG A 57 16.20 1.98 -4.28
N VAL A 58 15.27 1.40 -3.53
CA VAL A 58 14.39 0.33 -3.99
C VAL A 58 13.04 0.94 -4.34
N TRP A 59 12.51 0.56 -5.49
CA TRP A 59 11.30 1.13 -6.07
C TRP A 59 10.27 0.03 -6.31
N LYS A 60 9.01 0.33 -5.96
CA LYS A 60 7.85 -0.38 -6.50
C LYS A 60 7.51 0.24 -7.85
N THR A 61 7.50 -0.54 -8.92
CA THR A 61 7.16 -0.09 -10.28
C THR A 61 5.71 -0.47 -10.62
N PRO A 62 5.12 0.09 -11.69
CA PRO A 62 3.72 -0.18 -12.06
C PRO A 62 3.40 -1.67 -12.34
N GLU A 63 4.42 -2.48 -12.65
CA GLU A 63 4.25 -3.92 -12.92
C GLU A 63 4.23 -4.77 -11.63
N PHE A 64 4.29 -4.15 -10.46
CA PHE A 64 4.29 -4.87 -9.19
C PHE A 64 2.95 -5.54 -8.92
N THR A 65 3.01 -6.85 -8.78
CA THR A 65 1.93 -7.67 -8.25
C THR A 65 2.18 -7.93 -6.77
N TYR A 66 1.19 -7.69 -5.93
CA TYR A 66 1.30 -7.93 -4.49
C TYR A 66 1.70 -9.37 -4.17
N GLN A 67 2.68 -9.54 -3.28
CA GLN A 67 3.12 -10.83 -2.77
C GLN A 67 3.04 -10.79 -1.24
N THR A 68 2.45 -11.83 -0.65
CA THR A 68 2.24 -11.94 0.81
C THR A 68 3.52 -12.28 1.57
N ASN A 69 4.47 -12.94 0.91
CA ASN A 69 5.74 -13.34 1.48
C ASN A 69 6.84 -12.31 1.23
N ALA A 70 7.89 -12.37 2.05
CA ALA A 70 9.11 -11.63 1.77
C ALA A 70 9.66 -12.07 0.39
N ILE A 71 10.05 -11.08 -0.40
CA ILE A 71 10.70 -11.28 -1.68
C ILE A 71 12.19 -11.09 -1.52
N ASN A 72 12.98 -11.87 -2.25
CA ASN A 72 14.39 -11.63 -2.43
C ASN A 72 14.61 -11.19 -3.87
N PHE A 73 15.33 -10.09 -4.07
CA PHE A 73 15.62 -9.55 -5.38
C PHE A 73 17.12 -9.35 -5.57
N THR A 74 17.55 -9.51 -6.81
CA THR A 74 18.91 -9.21 -7.26
C THR A 74 18.80 -8.12 -8.32
N GLY A 75 19.46 -6.99 -8.09
CA GLY A 75 19.61 -5.92 -9.06
C GLY A 75 20.66 -6.26 -10.12
N PRO A 76 20.89 -5.34 -11.07
CA PRO A 76 21.99 -5.50 -12.02
C PRO A 76 23.34 -5.26 -11.33
N ASP A 77 24.40 -5.58 -12.06
CA ASP A 77 25.77 -5.27 -11.65
C ASP A 77 26.09 -3.79 -11.89
N PHE A 78 26.81 -3.21 -10.93
CA PHE A 78 27.32 -1.85 -10.99
C PHE A 78 28.84 -1.88 -10.95
N ASP A 79 29.40 -1.37 -12.04
CA ASP A 79 30.83 -1.33 -12.23
C ASP A 79 31.28 0.12 -12.22
N MET A 80 32.33 0.36 -11.45
CA MET A 80 32.98 1.64 -11.41
C MET A 80 34.45 1.48 -11.74
N VAL A 81 34.93 2.33 -12.64
CA VAL A 81 36.35 2.38 -12.96
C VAL A 81 36.95 3.69 -12.49
N VAL A 82 38.18 3.60 -12.01
CA VAL A 82 39.01 4.77 -11.71
C VAL A 82 39.99 4.94 -12.85
N GLN A 83 40.07 6.17 -13.36
CA GLN A 83 41.00 6.55 -14.40
C GLN A 83 41.95 7.66 -13.91
N ALA A 84 43.25 7.52 -14.20
CA ALA A 84 44.25 8.53 -13.91
C ALA A 84 44.07 9.77 -14.81
N ASN A 85 44.06 10.95 -14.20
CA ASN A 85 43.97 12.22 -14.93
C ASN A 85 45.32 12.58 -15.61
N GLY A 86 45.26 13.22 -16.78
CA GLY A 86 46.44 13.65 -17.54
C GLY A 86 47.32 12.48 -18.02
N GLY A 87 48.63 12.69 -18.16
CA GLY A 87 49.58 11.65 -18.60
C GLY A 87 49.96 10.63 -17.51
N ASN A 88 49.27 10.62 -16.37
CA ASN A 88 49.61 9.75 -15.24
C ASN A 88 49.11 8.32 -15.47
N THR A 89 49.79 7.35 -14.84
CA THR A 89 49.42 5.93 -14.81
C THR A 89 49.01 5.50 -13.41
N ILE A 90 48.21 4.44 -13.30
CA ILE A 90 47.86 3.86 -11.99
C ILE A 90 48.87 2.78 -11.64
N GLY A 91 49.52 2.89 -10.47
CA GLY A 91 50.51 1.92 -10.00
C GLY A 91 49.89 0.57 -9.61
N THR A 92 48.80 0.61 -8.83
CA THR A 92 48.12 -0.59 -8.31
C THR A 92 46.62 -0.47 -8.51
N CYS A 93 45.97 -1.53 -9.00
CA CYS A 93 44.52 -1.62 -9.11
C CYS A 93 43.93 -2.39 -7.91
N PRO A 94 42.77 -1.99 -7.37
CA PRO A 94 42.10 -2.72 -6.29
C PRO A 94 41.57 -4.09 -6.73
N GLU A 95 40.94 -4.15 -7.91
CA GLU A 95 40.37 -5.36 -8.49
C GLU A 95 41.15 -5.71 -9.77
N ASP A 96 40.71 -5.21 -10.91
CA ASP A 96 41.28 -5.50 -12.23
C ASP A 96 41.89 -4.27 -12.91
N ARG A 97 42.90 -4.50 -13.76
CA ARG A 97 43.47 -3.49 -14.63
C ARG A 97 42.85 -3.60 -16.02
N LEU A 98 42.19 -2.53 -16.48
CA LEU A 98 41.67 -2.45 -17.85
C LEU A 98 42.74 -1.91 -18.82
N ASP A 99 43.51 -0.91 -18.37
CA ASP A 99 44.67 -0.37 -19.09
C ASP A 99 45.67 0.29 -18.11
N ASP A 100 46.77 0.88 -18.61
CA ASP A 100 47.81 1.51 -17.76
C ASP A 100 47.31 2.69 -16.91
N ARG A 101 46.15 3.24 -17.27
CA ARG A 101 45.53 4.42 -16.67
C ARG A 101 44.17 4.14 -16.07
N THR A 102 43.57 2.97 -16.31
CA THR A 102 42.20 2.64 -15.91
C THR A 102 42.17 1.32 -15.14
N CYS A 103 41.62 1.36 -13.92
CA CYS A 103 41.38 0.18 -13.10
C CYS A 103 39.88 0.02 -12.83
N LEU A 104 39.40 -1.22 -12.79
CA LEU A 104 38.15 -1.55 -12.12
C LEU A 104 38.35 -1.30 -10.62
N TYR A 105 37.52 -0.42 -10.08
CA TYR A 105 37.60 0.02 -8.69
C TYR A 105 36.70 -0.83 -7.80
N PHE A 106 35.48 -1.09 -8.24
CA PHE A 106 34.66 -2.19 -7.72
C PHE A 106 33.64 -2.63 -8.76
N GLN A 107 33.20 -3.88 -8.61
CA GLN A 107 31.99 -4.43 -9.20
C GLN A 107 31.09 -4.93 -8.06
N ARG A 108 29.83 -4.50 -8.05
CA ARG A 108 28.87 -4.88 -7.00
C ARG A 108 27.52 -5.25 -7.60
N THR A 109 27.00 -6.37 -7.14
CA THR A 109 25.61 -6.77 -7.37
C THR A 109 24.81 -6.43 -6.13
N LEU A 110 23.70 -5.71 -6.30
CA LEU A 110 22.79 -5.49 -5.18
C LEU A 110 21.89 -6.71 -4.98
N ILE A 111 21.92 -7.23 -3.77
CA ILE A 111 20.96 -8.20 -3.28
C ILE A 111 20.17 -7.57 -2.15
N GLY A 112 18.89 -7.86 -2.08
CA GLY A 112 18.04 -7.35 -1.02
C GLY A 112 16.81 -8.21 -0.82
N SER A 113 16.18 -8.01 0.33
CA SER A 113 14.88 -8.56 0.62
C SER A 113 13.89 -7.45 0.96
N ALA A 114 12.63 -7.65 0.64
CA ALA A 114 11.56 -6.73 0.98
C ALA A 114 10.30 -7.50 1.35
N GLN A 115 9.57 -7.02 2.36
CA GLN A 115 8.25 -7.51 2.69
C GLN A 115 7.24 -6.40 2.46
N PHE A 116 6.22 -6.66 1.64
CA PHE A 116 5.14 -5.71 1.39
C PHE A 116 3.94 -6.06 2.25
N ILE A 117 3.59 -5.12 3.12
CA ILE A 117 2.43 -5.25 3.99
C ILE A 117 1.36 -4.36 3.37
N SER A 118 0.23 -4.97 2.98
CA SER A 118 -0.90 -4.22 2.44
C SER A 118 -1.37 -3.21 3.49
N GLY A 119 -1.81 -2.04 3.04
CA GLY A 119 -2.46 -1.05 3.91
C GLY A 119 -3.94 -1.36 4.17
N THR A 120 -4.44 -2.51 3.72
CA THR A 120 -5.87 -2.88 3.81
C THR A 120 -6.16 -3.68 5.08
N CYS A 121 -7.16 -3.24 5.83
CA CYS A 121 -7.70 -3.98 6.97
C CYS A 121 -8.46 -5.21 6.49
N GLN A 122 -8.35 -6.31 7.23
CA GLN A 122 -9.03 -7.57 6.92
C GLN A 122 -10.30 -7.70 7.75
N LEU A 123 -11.37 -8.24 7.18
CA LEU A 123 -12.50 -8.70 7.97
C LEU A 123 -12.06 -9.86 8.85
N THR A 124 -12.39 -9.81 10.15
CA THR A 124 -12.11 -10.92 11.07
C THR A 124 -12.89 -12.18 10.66
N ASN A 125 -14.08 -12.00 10.10
CA ASN A 125 -14.83 -13.04 9.40
C ASN A 125 -14.97 -12.66 7.91
N PRO A 126 -14.23 -13.31 6.99
CA PRO A 126 -14.17 -12.91 5.59
C PRO A 126 -15.49 -13.10 4.83
N ALA A 127 -16.42 -13.91 5.33
CA ALA A 127 -17.74 -14.10 4.73
C ALA A 127 -18.81 -14.07 5.83
N GLN A 128 -19.39 -12.89 6.04
CA GLN A 128 -20.49 -12.71 6.98
C GLN A 128 -21.83 -12.72 6.24
N VAL A 129 -22.74 -13.59 6.69
CA VAL A 129 -24.12 -13.63 6.24
C VAL A 129 -24.99 -12.95 7.28
N VAL A 130 -25.81 -11.99 6.84
CA VAL A 130 -26.82 -11.34 7.68
C VAL A 130 -28.18 -11.93 7.30
N ASP A 131 -28.74 -12.75 8.19
CA ASP A 131 -30.09 -13.27 8.00
C ASP A 131 -31.11 -12.20 8.39
N MET A 132 -31.78 -11.66 7.38
CA MET A 132 -32.79 -10.61 7.54
C MET A 132 -34.21 -11.19 7.74
N GLY A 133 -34.34 -12.52 7.70
CA GLY A 133 -35.61 -13.22 7.84
C GLY A 133 -36.57 -13.01 6.67
N ALA A 134 -37.82 -13.43 6.88
CA ALA A 134 -38.91 -13.23 5.93
C ALA A 134 -39.80 -12.09 6.39
N LEU A 135 -40.30 -11.30 5.43
CA LEU A 135 -41.17 -10.17 5.70
C LEU A 135 -42.42 -10.25 4.83
N SER A 136 -43.58 -9.95 5.43
CA SER A 136 -44.81 -9.80 4.65
C SER A 136 -44.81 -8.45 3.93
N THR A 137 -45.60 -8.35 2.86
CA THR A 137 -45.76 -7.09 2.11
C THR A 137 -46.35 -5.97 2.96
N ALA A 138 -47.17 -6.30 3.97
CA ALA A 138 -47.78 -5.34 4.88
C ALA A 138 -46.75 -4.69 5.80
N ASP A 139 -45.67 -5.41 6.12
CA ASP A 139 -44.66 -4.99 7.08
C ASP A 139 -43.48 -4.28 6.41
N LEU A 140 -43.41 -4.25 5.07
CA LEU A 140 -42.28 -3.67 4.32
C LEU A 140 -42.03 -2.19 4.61
N ASN A 141 -43.07 -1.44 4.93
CA ASN A 141 -42.92 -0.03 5.31
C ASN A 141 -42.31 0.16 6.71
N ASN A 142 -42.31 -0.89 7.55
CA ASN A 142 -41.82 -0.90 8.92
C ASN A 142 -40.87 -2.07 9.17
N ALA A 143 -40.12 -2.50 8.15
CA ALA A 143 -39.23 -3.63 8.27
C ALA A 143 -38.22 -3.38 9.42
N PRO A 144 -38.04 -4.35 10.33
CA PRO A 144 -37.15 -4.18 11.47
C PRO A 144 -35.69 -4.07 11.00
N TRP A 145 -34.90 -3.32 11.75
CA TRP A 145 -33.45 -3.29 11.58
C TRP A 145 -32.83 -4.55 12.17
N VAL A 146 -31.91 -5.14 11.42
CA VAL A 146 -31.15 -6.34 11.78
C VAL A 146 -29.69 -5.96 11.93
N ASP A 147 -29.01 -6.60 12.88
CA ASP A 147 -27.58 -6.38 13.11
C ASP A 147 -26.74 -6.91 11.94
N ALA A 148 -25.96 -6.02 11.34
CA ALA A 148 -25.04 -6.28 10.24
C ALA A 148 -23.61 -5.86 10.61
N SER A 149 -23.32 -5.74 11.91
CA SER A 149 -22.01 -5.31 12.42
C SER A 149 -20.91 -6.30 12.05
N PHE A 150 -19.73 -5.80 11.73
CA PHE A 150 -18.57 -6.61 11.35
C PHE A 150 -17.31 -6.11 12.06
N SER A 151 -16.28 -6.96 12.16
CA SER A 151 -15.01 -6.59 12.80
C SER A 151 -13.89 -6.51 11.78
N LEU A 152 -12.98 -5.55 11.98
CA LEU A 152 -11.81 -5.35 11.14
C LEU A 152 -10.51 -5.58 11.92
N ASN A 153 -9.50 -6.10 11.25
CA ASN A 153 -8.14 -6.17 11.75
C ASN A 153 -7.22 -5.42 10.78
N CYS A 154 -6.75 -4.24 11.21
CA CYS A 154 -5.86 -3.43 10.39
C CYS A 154 -4.40 -3.87 10.60
N PRO A 155 -3.60 -3.96 9.53
CA PRO A 155 -2.17 -4.23 9.66
C PRO A 155 -1.45 -3.05 10.31
N THR A 156 -0.23 -3.28 10.78
CA THR A 156 0.64 -2.23 11.29
C THR A 156 0.91 -1.16 10.21
N ALA A 157 0.80 0.11 10.59
CA ALA A 157 1.10 1.25 9.74
C ALA A 157 2.61 1.43 9.63
N TYR A 158 3.18 0.99 8.51
CA TYR A 158 4.60 1.18 8.22
C TYR A 158 4.87 2.49 7.48
N GLY A 159 3.99 2.96 6.60
CA GLY A 159 4.28 4.10 5.73
C GLY A 159 5.40 3.83 4.71
N TYR A 160 6.01 4.90 4.19
CA TYR A 160 7.10 4.83 3.20
C TYR A 160 8.26 5.78 3.52
N GLY A 161 9.39 5.59 2.82
CA GLY A 161 10.49 6.56 2.80
C GLY A 161 11.53 6.42 3.92
N GLY A 162 11.59 5.27 4.60
CA GLY A 162 12.66 4.96 5.52
C GLY A 162 13.97 4.72 4.77
N SER A 163 15.09 4.97 5.46
CA SER A 163 16.42 4.82 4.89
C SER A 163 17.44 4.38 5.93
N VAL A 164 18.48 3.71 5.46
CA VAL A 164 19.68 3.43 6.25
C VAL A 164 20.76 4.43 5.83
N HIS A 165 21.43 5.02 6.82
CA HIS A 165 22.43 6.07 6.65
C HIS A 165 23.75 5.64 7.26
N ASN A 166 24.86 6.14 6.70
CA ASN A 166 26.21 5.99 7.27
C ASN A 166 26.59 4.52 7.54
N ALA A 167 26.12 3.60 6.70
CA ALA A 167 26.64 2.24 6.70
C ALA A 167 28.14 2.28 6.41
N THR A 168 28.92 1.55 7.20
CA THR A 168 30.39 1.52 7.11
C THR A 168 30.92 0.20 6.57
N ASP A 169 30.07 -0.82 6.49
CA ASP A 169 30.41 -2.06 5.80
C ASP A 169 30.13 -1.89 4.30
N ASN A 170 31.12 -2.24 3.48
CA ASN A 170 31.07 -2.09 2.03
C ASN A 170 30.18 -3.14 1.35
N TYR A 171 29.73 -4.16 2.07
CA TYR A 171 28.94 -5.28 1.58
C TYR A 171 27.60 -5.43 2.28
N ASP A 172 27.42 -4.79 3.43
CA ASP A 172 26.16 -4.85 4.19
C ASP A 172 25.74 -3.47 4.70
N VAL A 173 24.63 -2.96 4.16
CA VAL A 173 24.08 -1.67 4.58
C VAL A 173 23.38 -1.73 5.94
N GLU A 174 23.11 -2.92 6.48
CA GLU A 174 22.35 -3.09 7.74
C GLU A 174 23.08 -2.54 8.96
N ASN A 175 24.40 -2.35 8.88
CA ASN A 175 25.19 -1.79 9.97
C ASN A 175 25.06 -0.26 10.13
N GLY A 176 24.35 0.41 9.22
CA GLY A 176 24.11 1.84 9.28
C GLY A 176 22.98 2.24 10.25
N SER A 177 22.87 3.55 10.48
CA SER A 177 21.79 4.16 11.26
C SER A 177 20.48 4.15 10.47
N LYS A 178 19.47 3.47 11.01
CA LYS A 178 18.14 3.38 10.41
C LYS A 178 17.29 4.60 10.78
N SER A 179 16.65 5.19 9.78
CA SER A 179 15.60 6.19 9.96
C SER A 179 14.25 5.55 9.66
N GLY A 180 13.26 5.83 10.52
CA GLY A 180 11.90 5.36 10.31
C GLY A 180 11.29 5.97 9.04
N ASN A 181 10.25 5.32 8.54
CA ASN A 181 9.47 5.84 7.41
C ASN A 181 8.96 7.26 7.71
N ASN A 182 9.21 8.19 6.80
CA ASN A 182 8.87 9.62 6.97
C ASN A 182 7.54 10.01 6.32
N THR A 183 7.04 9.18 5.40
CA THR A 183 5.71 9.31 4.81
C THR A 183 4.77 8.39 5.58
N LYS A 184 3.95 8.98 6.44
CA LYS A 184 3.04 8.24 7.32
C LYS A 184 1.79 7.80 6.56
N ASN A 185 1.26 6.64 6.92
CA ASN A 185 -0.10 6.28 6.54
C ASN A 185 -1.09 7.26 7.17
N ASN A 186 -2.08 7.70 6.41
CA ASN A 186 -3.16 8.56 6.89
C ASN A 186 -4.32 7.73 7.45
N THR A 187 -5.34 8.42 7.98
CA THR A 187 -6.54 7.82 8.58
C THR A 187 -7.11 6.70 7.71
N VAL A 188 -7.46 5.58 8.34
CA VAL A 188 -8.16 4.50 7.66
C VAL A 188 -9.54 4.99 7.21
N LYS A 189 -9.86 4.78 5.94
CA LYS A 189 -11.20 4.98 5.41
C LYS A 189 -11.86 3.65 5.12
N ILE A 190 -13.18 3.63 5.26
CA ILE A 190 -14.04 2.50 4.94
C ILE A 190 -15.06 2.89 3.88
N GLU A 191 -15.26 2.02 2.91
CA GLU A 191 -16.21 2.15 1.82
C GLU A 191 -17.03 0.85 1.70
N ILE A 192 -18.33 1.00 1.46
CA ILE A 192 -19.27 -0.11 1.25
C ILE A 192 -19.71 -0.10 -0.20
N LEU A 193 -19.35 -1.14 -0.94
CA LEU A 193 -19.59 -1.28 -2.37
C LEU A 193 -20.60 -2.40 -2.64
N PRO A 194 -21.83 -2.08 -3.07
CA PRO A 194 -22.79 -3.12 -3.42
C PRO A 194 -22.44 -3.82 -4.73
N TYR A 195 -22.73 -5.12 -4.80
CA TYR A 195 -22.64 -5.91 -6.05
C TYR A 195 -23.85 -5.68 -6.98
N THR A 196 -24.88 -5.01 -6.48
CA THR A 196 -26.08 -4.62 -7.22
C THR A 196 -26.14 -3.10 -7.35
N PRO A 197 -26.93 -2.56 -8.31
CA PRO A 197 -27.10 -1.12 -8.46
C PRO A 197 -27.53 -0.41 -7.18
N ILE A 198 -26.96 0.77 -6.95
CA ILE A 198 -27.40 1.71 -5.90
C ILE A 198 -28.72 2.35 -6.35
N VAL A 199 -29.74 2.23 -5.52
CA VAL A 199 -31.09 2.80 -5.77
C VAL A 199 -31.19 4.21 -5.19
N ASP A 200 -30.72 4.38 -3.95
CA ASP A 200 -30.70 5.67 -3.26
C ASP A 200 -29.43 5.77 -2.41
N LYS A 201 -28.47 6.55 -2.90
CA LYS A 201 -27.16 6.71 -2.26
C LYS A 201 -27.24 7.44 -0.93
N GLU A 202 -28.08 8.47 -0.83
CA GLU A 202 -28.15 9.30 0.38
C GLU A 202 -28.82 8.56 1.54
N ASN A 203 -29.68 7.59 1.23
CA ASN A 203 -30.34 6.75 2.21
C ASN A 203 -29.73 5.34 2.34
N GLY A 204 -28.64 5.05 1.62
CA GLY A 204 -27.94 3.77 1.70
C GLY A 204 -28.72 2.57 1.18
N VAL A 205 -29.51 2.77 0.12
CA VAL A 205 -30.36 1.73 -0.47
C VAL A 205 -29.71 1.15 -1.71
N MET A 206 -29.48 -0.16 -1.69
CA MET A 206 -29.10 -0.97 -2.86
C MET A 206 -30.29 -1.80 -3.34
N SER A 207 -30.25 -2.17 -4.62
CA SER A 207 -31.17 -3.14 -5.20
C SER A 207 -30.83 -4.56 -4.75
N VAL A 208 -31.73 -5.49 -5.02
CA VAL A 208 -31.57 -6.92 -4.71
C VAL A 208 -31.13 -7.67 -5.96
N ASP A 209 -30.67 -8.91 -5.79
CA ASP A 209 -30.29 -9.77 -6.92
C ASP A 209 -31.45 -9.98 -7.91
N SER A 210 -31.12 -10.01 -9.20
CA SER A 210 -32.10 -10.26 -10.26
C SER A 210 -32.73 -11.66 -10.14
N GLY A 211 -34.03 -11.78 -10.44
CA GLY A 211 -34.76 -13.06 -10.36
C GLY A 211 -35.37 -13.34 -8.99
N GLY A 212 -35.28 -12.38 -8.06
CA GLY A 212 -35.93 -12.37 -6.75
C GLY A 212 -37.18 -11.50 -6.69
N ALA A 213 -37.45 -10.92 -5.52
CA ALA A 213 -38.52 -9.94 -5.32
C ALA A 213 -38.28 -8.65 -6.12
N GLU A 214 -39.34 -8.03 -6.61
CA GLU A 214 -39.29 -6.72 -7.26
C GLU A 214 -39.84 -5.63 -6.36
N GLY A 215 -39.32 -4.41 -6.54
CA GLY A 215 -39.78 -3.27 -5.76
C GLY A 215 -39.29 -3.27 -4.31
N VAL A 216 -38.29 -4.09 -3.98
CA VAL A 216 -37.64 -4.18 -2.67
C VAL A 216 -36.16 -3.83 -2.83
N GLY A 217 -35.60 -3.16 -1.83
CA GLY A 217 -34.18 -2.89 -1.69
C GLY A 217 -33.67 -3.28 -0.31
N ILE A 218 -32.36 -3.29 -0.15
CA ILE A 218 -31.68 -3.44 1.14
C ILE A 218 -31.14 -2.06 1.53
N GLN A 219 -31.50 -1.60 2.71
CA GLN A 219 -31.01 -0.34 3.27
C GLN A 219 -29.99 -0.60 4.36
N LEU A 220 -28.85 0.09 4.29
CA LEU A 220 -27.77 0.01 5.28
C LEU A 220 -27.62 1.34 6.03
N ALA A 221 -27.38 1.24 7.34
CA ALA A 221 -27.10 2.39 8.20
C ALA A 221 -25.98 2.07 9.21
N TRP A 222 -25.13 3.05 9.49
CA TRP A 222 -24.13 2.98 10.54
C TRP A 222 -24.78 3.09 11.94
N GLY A 223 -24.28 2.33 12.90
CA GLY A 223 -24.81 2.24 14.26
C GLY A 223 -25.52 0.91 14.53
N LYS A 224 -25.96 0.70 15.77
CA LYS A 224 -26.59 -0.58 16.17
C LYS A 224 -28.02 -0.66 15.66
N ALA A 225 -28.48 -1.87 15.33
CA ALA A 225 -29.83 -2.10 14.84
C ALA A 225 -30.92 -1.57 15.80
N GLY A 226 -30.76 -1.76 17.11
CA GLY A 226 -31.72 -1.28 18.12
C GLY A 226 -31.75 0.26 18.31
N GLU A 227 -30.81 0.99 17.71
CA GLU A 227 -30.76 2.46 17.78
C GLU A 227 -31.38 3.11 16.54
N GLN A 228 -31.55 2.36 15.44
CA GLN A 228 -32.07 2.89 14.18
C GLN A 228 -33.57 3.22 14.26
N GLN A 229 -34.01 4.13 13.40
CA GLN A 229 -35.39 4.61 13.33
C GLN A 229 -36.03 4.33 11.96
N SER A 230 -37.28 4.74 11.77
CA SER A 230 -37.97 4.62 10.48
C SER A 230 -37.23 5.36 9.36
N THR A 231 -36.64 6.52 9.67
CA THR A 231 -35.60 7.15 8.86
C THR A 231 -34.24 6.75 9.44
N PRO A 232 -33.28 6.25 8.65
CA PRO A 232 -31.97 5.86 9.19
C PRO A 232 -31.28 7.07 9.84
N ILE A 233 -30.67 6.87 11.01
CA ILE A 233 -29.97 7.96 11.72
C ILE A 233 -28.72 8.37 10.95
N ASN A 234 -27.93 7.38 10.53
CA ASN A 234 -26.69 7.56 9.79
C ASN A 234 -26.68 6.60 8.60
N PRO A 235 -27.38 6.91 7.49
CA PRO A 235 -27.38 6.05 6.32
C PRO A 235 -25.96 5.83 5.79
N VAL A 236 -25.67 4.61 5.34
CA VAL A 236 -24.40 4.32 4.68
C VAL A 236 -24.42 4.95 3.29
N LYS A 237 -23.52 5.90 3.02
CA LYS A 237 -23.35 6.44 1.68
C LYS A 237 -22.60 5.43 0.81
N LEU A 238 -23.34 4.59 0.10
CA LEU A 238 -22.79 3.50 -0.71
C LEU A 238 -21.80 4.04 -1.77
N GLY A 239 -20.61 3.45 -1.83
CA GLY A 239 -19.52 3.93 -2.70
C GLY A 239 -18.91 5.28 -2.29
N GLU A 240 -19.04 5.70 -1.02
CA GLU A 240 -18.30 6.83 -0.47
C GLU A 240 -17.45 6.40 0.73
N ALA A 241 -16.19 6.80 0.69
CA ALA A 241 -15.24 6.56 1.75
C ALA A 241 -15.57 7.41 3.00
N THR A 242 -15.73 6.74 4.13
CA THR A 242 -15.98 7.34 5.45
C THR A 242 -14.78 7.11 6.36
N ASN A 243 -14.41 8.09 7.19
CA ASN A 243 -13.34 7.91 8.16
C ASN A 243 -13.77 6.88 9.22
N ILE A 244 -13.02 5.81 9.40
CA ILE A 244 -13.41 4.72 10.32
C ILE A 244 -13.52 5.19 11.78
N SER A 245 -12.75 6.21 12.15
CA SER A 245 -12.74 6.84 13.48
C SER A 245 -14.05 7.52 13.85
N THR A 246 -14.89 7.88 12.86
CA THR A 246 -16.23 8.42 13.12
C THR A 246 -17.26 7.33 13.40
N LEU A 247 -16.93 6.07 13.10
CA LEU A 247 -17.80 4.91 13.28
C LEU A 247 -17.45 4.10 14.53
N ASN A 248 -16.17 4.08 14.91
CA ASN A 248 -15.70 3.45 16.15
C ASN A 248 -14.53 4.26 16.73
N SER A 249 -14.69 4.73 17.97
CA SER A 249 -13.72 5.56 18.69
C SER A 249 -12.41 4.86 19.04
N ASN A 250 -12.35 3.52 18.95
CA ASN A 250 -11.11 2.76 19.12
C ASN A 250 -10.16 2.94 17.94
N PHE A 251 -10.64 3.43 16.80
CA PHE A 251 -9.80 3.82 15.69
C PHE A 251 -9.39 5.30 15.83
N SER A 252 -8.08 5.52 15.90
CA SER A 252 -7.52 6.86 15.97
C SER A 252 -7.45 7.52 14.58
N ASN A 253 -7.51 8.84 14.52
CA ASN A 253 -7.21 9.57 13.29
C ASN A 253 -5.70 9.53 13.01
N GLY A 254 -5.33 9.33 11.75
CA GLY A 254 -3.95 9.48 11.30
C GLY A 254 -3.51 10.96 11.24
N PRO A 255 -2.25 11.23 10.87
CA PRO A 255 -1.26 10.26 10.36
C PRO A 255 -0.64 9.37 11.44
N TYR A 256 -0.44 8.09 11.11
CA TYR A 256 0.05 7.06 12.04
C TYR A 256 1.60 7.03 12.11
N ASN A 257 2.14 6.85 13.31
CA ASN A 257 3.59 6.66 13.49
C ASN A 257 4.04 5.30 12.94
N TYR A 258 5.29 5.20 12.49
CA TYR A 258 5.88 3.92 12.08
C TYR A 258 5.72 2.86 13.18
N GLY A 259 5.20 1.68 12.83
CA GLY A 259 5.02 0.57 13.76
C GLY A 259 3.76 0.68 14.62
N SER A 260 2.94 1.73 14.46
CA SER A 260 1.65 1.85 15.17
C SER A 260 0.51 1.16 14.43
N ASN A 261 -0.65 1.03 15.06
CA ASN A 261 -1.86 0.46 14.46
C ASN A 261 -2.98 1.51 14.47
N ALA A 262 -3.89 1.44 13.49
CA ALA A 262 -5.06 2.31 13.45
C ALA A 262 -5.97 2.13 14.68
N SER A 263 -6.09 0.91 15.19
CA SER A 263 -6.88 0.61 16.38
C SER A 263 -6.02 0.52 17.64
N SER A 264 -6.54 1.08 18.74
CA SER A 264 -5.93 1.01 20.07
C SER A 264 -6.42 -0.17 20.93
N SER A 265 -7.38 -0.97 20.47
CA SER A 265 -7.96 -2.07 21.25
C SER A 265 -8.28 -3.30 20.38
N GLN A 266 -8.72 -4.38 21.02
CA GLN A 266 -9.25 -5.56 20.30
C GLN A 266 -10.71 -5.38 19.83
N ASP A 267 -11.41 -4.34 20.31
CA ASP A 267 -12.80 -4.07 19.94
C ASP A 267 -12.89 -3.23 18.67
N ASN A 268 -12.70 -3.92 17.55
CA ASN A 268 -12.68 -3.34 16.20
C ASN A 268 -14.02 -3.53 15.48
N VAL A 269 -15.12 -3.62 16.23
CA VAL A 269 -16.47 -3.77 15.67
C VAL A 269 -16.92 -2.45 15.06
N ILE A 270 -17.32 -2.50 13.79
CA ILE A 270 -18.03 -1.42 13.12
C ILE A 270 -19.51 -1.76 13.19
N ASN A 271 -20.26 -0.97 13.96
CA ASN A 271 -21.69 -1.18 14.09
C ASN A 271 -22.40 -0.78 12.79
N MET A 272 -23.15 -1.71 12.22
CA MET A 272 -23.94 -1.50 11.02
C MET A 272 -25.27 -2.24 11.17
N ALA A 273 -26.32 -1.69 10.59
CA ALA A 273 -27.65 -2.28 10.57
C ALA A 273 -28.16 -2.37 9.13
N ALA A 274 -28.95 -3.41 8.87
CA ALA A 274 -29.60 -3.64 7.58
C ALA A 274 -31.11 -3.81 7.75
N ARG A 275 -31.91 -3.40 6.76
CA ARG A 275 -33.33 -3.75 6.68
C ARG A 275 -33.81 -3.79 5.23
N PHE A 276 -34.95 -4.43 5.01
CA PHE A 276 -35.66 -4.30 3.73
C PHE A 276 -36.34 -2.93 3.63
N VAL A 277 -36.46 -2.40 2.42
CA VAL A 277 -37.20 -1.16 2.15
C VAL A 277 -37.93 -1.26 0.83
N ARG A 278 -39.10 -0.62 0.73
CA ARG A 278 -39.83 -0.47 -0.53
C ARG A 278 -39.07 0.50 -1.45
N THR A 279 -38.80 0.08 -2.68
CA THR A 279 -38.27 0.94 -3.75
C THR A 279 -39.39 1.38 -4.70
N ALA A 280 -39.11 2.23 -5.68
CA ALA A 280 -40.12 2.62 -6.67
C ALA A 280 -40.40 1.49 -7.67
N GLY A 281 -41.56 1.53 -8.33
CA GLY A 281 -41.94 0.56 -9.39
C GLY A 281 -42.89 -0.54 -8.92
N ASP A 282 -43.08 -1.55 -9.76
CA ASP A 282 -43.96 -2.68 -9.47
C ASP A 282 -43.43 -3.52 -8.30
N PHE A 283 -44.34 -4.28 -7.67
CA PHE A 283 -44.01 -5.13 -6.53
C PHE A 283 -44.34 -6.58 -6.86
N SER A 284 -43.38 -7.48 -6.65
CA SER A 284 -43.59 -8.92 -6.69
C SER A 284 -42.84 -9.60 -5.55
N ALA A 285 -43.50 -10.55 -4.90
CA ALA A 285 -42.90 -11.30 -3.80
C ALA A 285 -41.89 -12.32 -4.34
N GLY A 286 -40.80 -12.53 -3.61
CA GLY A 286 -39.76 -13.48 -3.96
C GLY A 286 -38.60 -13.47 -2.97
N PRO A 287 -37.57 -14.30 -3.21
CA PRO A 287 -36.33 -14.24 -2.44
C PRO A 287 -35.67 -12.85 -2.54
N VAL A 288 -35.08 -12.40 -1.44
CA VAL A 288 -34.31 -11.15 -1.41
C VAL A 288 -32.89 -11.49 -0.98
N HIS A 289 -31.96 -11.33 -1.91
CA HIS A 289 -30.53 -11.48 -1.66
C HIS A 289 -29.80 -10.23 -2.14
N GLY A 290 -28.64 -9.97 -1.55
CA GLY A 290 -27.72 -8.94 -1.97
C GLY A 290 -26.39 -9.13 -1.26
N ALA A 291 -25.34 -8.55 -1.83
CA ALA A 291 -24.01 -8.58 -1.27
C ALA A 291 -23.36 -7.20 -1.36
N VAL A 292 -22.51 -6.91 -0.37
CA VAL A 292 -21.63 -5.74 -0.38
C VAL A 292 -20.20 -6.19 -0.14
N GLU A 293 -19.26 -5.49 -0.75
CA GLU A 293 -17.85 -5.54 -0.42
C GLU A 293 -17.53 -4.42 0.59
N VAL A 294 -16.76 -4.78 1.63
CA VAL A 294 -16.26 -3.84 2.62
C VAL A 294 -14.79 -3.56 2.31
N MET A 295 -14.48 -2.35 1.85
CA MET A 295 -13.10 -1.92 1.61
C MET A 295 -12.66 -1.00 2.74
N ALA A 296 -11.65 -1.39 3.50
CA ALA A 296 -11.06 -0.55 4.55
C ALA A 296 -9.55 -0.49 4.40
N SER A 297 -8.96 0.69 4.23
CA SER A 297 -7.52 0.84 4.06
C SER A 297 -6.99 2.16 4.60
N TYR A 298 -5.72 2.15 4.99
CA TYR A 298 -4.94 3.37 5.18
C TYR A 298 -4.89 4.17 3.87
N GLU A 299 -5.02 5.49 3.98
CA GLU A 299 -4.76 6.44 2.88
C GLU A 299 -3.27 6.82 2.78
#